data_AF-A0A0A2MEY3-F1
#
_entry.id   AF-A0A0A2MEY3-F1
#
_cell.length_a   1.000
_cell.length_b   1.000
_cell.length_c   1.000
_cell.angle_alpha   90.00
_cell.angle_beta   90.00
_cell.angle_gamma   90.00
#
_symmetry.space_group_name_H-M   'P 1'
#
loop_
_entity.id
_entity.type
_entity.pdbx_description
1 polymer ?
#
loop_
_entity_poly.entity_id
_entity_poly.type
_entity_poly.pdbx_seq_one_letter_code
_entity_poly.pdbx_strand_id
1 'polypeptide(L)' 'MHIEKKNNLVFHITLSGYELATLISSARWVAEGAKGRLTEEAVSQLKQVVSNYDKATLKLSGRESK' A
#
# COMPACT_ATOMS: atom_id res chain seq x y z
N MET A 1 0.45 -0.94 8.36
CA MET A 1 -0.83 -1.04 7.61
C MET A 1 -1.83 -2.00 8.26
N HIS A 2 -3.11 -1.62 8.27
CA HIS A 2 -4.26 -2.47 8.60
C HIS A 2 -5.39 -2.21 7.60
N ILE A 3 -6.13 -3.25 7.21
CA ILE A 3 -7.24 -3.17 6.23
C ILE A 3 -8.48 -3.79 6.86
N GLU A 4 -9.59 -3.08 6.82
CA GLU A 4 -10.89 -3.52 7.29
C GLU A 4 -11.93 -3.37 6.17
N LYS A 5 -12.69 -4.43 5.92
CA LYS A 5 -13.82 -4.39 4.98
C LYS A 5 -15.05 -3.89 5.72
N LYS A 6 -15.57 -2.72 5.34
CA LYS A 6 -16.80 -2.15 5.91
C LYS A 6 -18.04 -2.77 5.26
N ASN A 7 -17.97 -3.01 3.95
CA ASN A 7 -18.97 -3.74 3.15
C ASN A 7 -18.30 -4.25 1.85
N ASN A 8 -19.06 -4.78 0.90
CA ASN A 8 -18.49 -5.36 -0.32
C ASN A 8 -17.72 -4.38 -1.23
N LEU A 9 -17.94 -3.07 -1.11
CA LEU A 9 -17.33 -2.06 -1.98
C LEU A 9 -16.46 -1.05 -1.21
N VAL A 10 -16.50 -1.07 0.13
CA VAL A 10 -15.86 -0.07 0.97
C VAL A 10 -14.87 -0.75 1.91
N PHE A 11 -13.61 -0.33 1.79
CA PHE A 11 -12.52 -0.72 2.66
C PHE A 11 -12.01 0.50 3.43
N HIS A 12 -11.74 0.32 4.72
CA HIS A 12 -10.98 1.26 5.53
C HIS A 12 -9.55 0.76 5.63
N ILE A 13 -8.60 1.66 5.41
CA ILE A 13 -7.17 1.37 5.50
C ILE A 13 -6.54 2.32 6.50
N THR A 14 -5.84 1.78 7.47
CA THR A 14 -5.02 2.54 8.41
C THR A 14 -3.55 2.42 8.01
N LEU A 15 -2.94 3.56 7.69
CA LEU A 15 -1.55 3.68 7.27
C LEU A 15 -0.74 4.47 8.31
N SER A 16 0.53 4.15 8.45
CA SER A 16 1.47 5.09 9.07
C SER A 16 1.69 6.30 8.16
N GLY A 17 2.17 7.42 8.73
CA GLY A 17 2.46 8.62 7.94
C GLY A 17 3.45 8.37 6.80
N TYR A 18 4.44 7.49 7.03
CA TYR A 18 5.40 7.07 6.03
C TYR A 18 4.76 6.19 4.93
N GLU A 19 3.89 5.23 5.28
CA GLU A 19 3.19 4.40 4.30
C GLU A 19 2.32 5.25 3.37
N LEU A 20 1.64 6.26 3.93
CA LEU A 20 0.85 7.23 3.17
C LEU A 20 1.71 8.10 2.26
N ALA A 21 2.80 8.67 2.77
CA ALA A 21 3.71 9.50 1.98
C ALA A 21 4.32 8.72 0.81
N THR A 22 4.70 7.46 1.06
CA THR A 22 5.20 6.54 0.04
C THR A 22 4.16 6.28 -1.03
N LEU A 23 2.92 5.95 -0.64
CA LEU A 23 1.82 5.68 -1.58
C LEU A 23 1.53 6.89 -2.48
N ILE A 24 1.44 8.10 -1.89
CA ILE A 24 1.19 9.34 -2.64
C ILE A 24 2.34 9.60 -3.63
N SER A 25 3.58 9.45 -3.19
CA SER A 25 4.77 9.67 -4.03
C SER A 25 4.80 8.70 -5.20
N SER A 26 4.47 7.43 -4.95
CA SER A 26 4.34 6.39 -5.98
C SER A 26 3.29 6.76 -7.02
N ALA A 27 2.10 7.16 -6.56
CA ALA A 27 0.97 7.47 -7.44
C ALA A 27 1.29 8.67 -8.33
N ARG A 28 1.92 9.71 -7.76
CA ARG A 28 2.39 10.87 -8.54
C ARG A 28 3.43 10.48 -9.57
N TRP A 29 4.44 9.70 -9.17
CA TRP A 29 5.49 9.25 -10.08
C TRP A 29 4.92 8.46 -11.27
N VAL A 30 3.99 7.53 -11.02
CA VAL A 30 3.32 6.77 -12.08
C VAL A 30 2.44 7.68 -12.95
N ALA A 31 1.66 8.58 -12.36
CA ALA A 31 0.79 9.51 -13.09
C ALA A 31 1.57 10.48 -14.00
N GLU A 32 2.80 10.83 -13.61
CA GLU A 32 3.71 11.66 -14.40
C GLU A 32 4.46 10.88 -15.50
N GLY A 33 4.12 9.60 -15.69
CA GLY A 33 4.71 8.74 -16.72
C GLY A 33 6.02 8.09 -16.31
N ALA A 34 6.22 7.87 -15.00
CA ALA A 34 7.42 7.26 -14.43
C ALA A 34 8.71 7.94 -14.89
N LYS A 35 8.68 9.28 -15.01
CA LYS A 35 9.84 10.06 -15.45
C LYS A 35 10.97 9.96 -14.42
N GLY A 36 12.19 9.72 -14.92
CA GLY A 36 13.38 9.56 -14.09
C GLY A 36 13.57 8.13 -13.56
N ARG A 37 14.57 7.96 -12.68
CA ARG A 37 14.82 6.69 -11.98
C ARG A 37 14.50 6.86 -10.51
N LEU A 38 13.83 5.88 -9.93
CA LEU A 38 13.70 5.77 -8.49
C LEU A 38 15.08 5.47 -7.89
N THR A 39 15.41 6.10 -6.77
CA THR A 39 16.59 5.76 -5.99
C THR A 39 16.44 4.36 -5.39
N GLU A 40 17.54 3.68 -5.09
CA GLU A 40 17.49 2.36 -4.46
C GLU A 40 16.75 2.40 -3.11
N GLU A 41 16.93 3.49 -2.36
CA GLU A 41 16.19 3.73 -1.13
C GLU A 41 14.68 3.81 -1.39
N ALA A 42 14.24 4.62 -2.35
CA ALA A 42 12.82 4.73 -2.70
C ALA A 42 12.25 3.37 -3.15
N VAL A 43 13.01 2.59 -3.92
CA VAL A 43 12.60 1.22 -4.31
C VAL A 43 12.45 0.31 -3.09
N SER A 44 13.40 0.35 -2.16
CA SER A 44 13.35 -0.44 -0.91
C SER A 44 12.12 -0.05 -0.07
N GLN A 45 11.90 1.25 0.07
CA GLN A 45 10.76 1.83 0.77
C GLN A 45 9.42 1.36 0.17
N LEU A 46 9.29 1.39 -1.16
CA LEU A 46 8.12 0.90 -1.88
C LEU A 46 7.89 -0.59 -1.67
N LYS A 47 8.93 -1.42 -1.80
CA LYS A 47 8.85 -2.87 -1.56
C LYS A 47 8.33 -3.17 -0.15
N GLN A 48 8.76 -2.40 0.85
CA GLN A 48 8.28 -2.57 2.21
C GLN A 48 6.79 -2.25 2.35
N VAL A 49 6.31 -1.15 1.74
CA VAL A 49 4.90 -0.77 1.77
C VAL A 49 4.02 -1.80 1.04
N VAL A 50 4.46 -2.29 -0.11
CA VAL A 50 3.77 -3.37 -0.86
C VAL A 50 3.72 -4.65 -0.03
N SER A 51 4.83 -5.05 0.58
CA SER A 51 4.86 -6.22 1.47
C SER A 51 3.88 -6.10 2.65
N ASN A 52 3.76 -4.90 3.23
CA ASN A 52 2.80 -4.63 4.30
C ASN A 52 1.36 -4.74 3.83
N TYR A 53 1.07 -4.26 2.61
CA TYR A 53 -0.23 -4.40 1.96
C TYR A 53 -0.59 -5.86 1.69
N ASP A 54 0.33 -6.64 1.12
CA ASP A 54 0.10 -8.06 0.83
C ASP A 54 -0.22 -8.84 2.12
N LYS A 55 0.56 -8.59 3.18
CA LYS A 55 0.32 -9.20 4.51
C LYS A 55 -1.03 -8.79 5.10
N ALA A 56 -1.43 -7.53 4.95
CA ALA A 56 -2.72 -7.06 5.44
C ALA A 56 -3.90 -7.67 4.65
N THR A 57 -3.73 -7.81 3.34
CA THR A 57 -4.74 -8.40 2.45
C THR A 57 -4.93 -9.89 2.70
N LEU A 58 -3.84 -10.65 2.91
CA LEU A 58 -3.91 -12.07 3.28
C LEU A 58 -4.65 -12.30 4.62
N LYS A 59 -4.46 -11.38 5.58
CA LYS A 59 -5.19 -11.44 6.86
C LYS A 59 -6.67 -11.12 6.69
N LEU A 60 -7.02 -10.26 5.74
CA LEU A 60 -8.41 -9.94 5.41
C LEU A 60 -9.13 -11.16 4.82
N SER A 61 -8.54 -11.81 3.82
CA SER A 61 -9.11 -13.02 3.19
C SER A 61 -9.20 -14.20 4.17
N GLY A 62 -8.24 -14.34 5.09
CA GLY A 62 -8.27 -15.37 6.12
C GLY A 62 -9.34 -15.15 7.21
N ARG A 63 -9.85 -13.91 7.37
CA ARG A 63 -10.96 -13.59 8.28
C ARG A 63 -12.34 -13.84 7.67
N GLU A 64 -12.46 -13.89 6.34
CA GLU A 64 -13.74 -14.20 5.66
C GLU A 64 -14.09 -15.69 5.68
N SER A 65 -13.16 -16.58 6.07
CA SER A 65 -13.36 -18.04 6.12
C SER A 65 -13.64 -18.63 7.51
N LYS A 66 -13.95 -17.79 8.50
CA LYS A 66 -14.35 -18.18 9.86
C LYS A 66 -15.73 -17.64 10.19
#